data_AF-R9IEE6-F1
#
_entry.id   AF-R9IEE6-F1
#
_cell.length_a   1.000
_cell.length_b   1.000
_cell.length_c   1.000
_cell.angle_alpha   90.00
_cell.angle_beta   90.00
_cell.angle_gamma   90.00
#
_symmetry.space_group_name_H-M   'P 1'
#
loop_
_entity.id
_entity.type
_entity.pdbx_description
1 polymer ?
#
loop_
_entity_poly.entity_id
_entity_poly.type
_entity_poly.pdbx_seq_one_letter_code
_entity_poly.pdbx_strand_id
1 'polypeptide(L)'
;MDTNDLNEWITWFSNVIRKLNEDERGELITQIKEGEEKEMCSSFERLLNKEKADGRAEGWKDGRAEGKAEAVIELLEDLGELSDSLRNCIMEQMDLELQKKWLKAAAKAKSIEEFEQAVGLAQV
;
A
#
# COMPACT_ATOMS: atom_id res chain seq x y z
N MET A 1 26.54 17.66 -6.26
CA MET A 1 25.78 16.67 -5.48
C MET A 1 26.03 17.03 -4.04
N ASP A 2 25.00 17.53 -3.36
CA ASP A 2 25.11 18.01 -1.98
C ASP A 2 25.21 16.81 -1.02
N THR A 3 25.78 17.01 0.17
CA THR A 3 25.95 15.95 1.17
C THR A 3 24.61 15.34 1.61
N ASN A 4 23.51 16.09 1.47
CA ASN A 4 22.15 15.60 1.70
C ASN A 4 21.72 14.59 0.62
N ASP A 5 22.02 14.86 -0.66
CA ASP A 5 21.71 13.94 -1.76
C ASP A 5 22.47 12.63 -1.64
N LEU A 6 23.73 12.68 -1.17
CA LEU A 6 24.54 11.49 -0.97
C LEU A 6 24.00 10.62 0.18
N ASN A 7 23.55 11.24 1.27
CA ASN A 7 22.95 10.52 2.39
C ASN A 7 21.61 9.89 2.01
N GLU A 8 20.75 10.62 1.31
CA GLU A 8 19.50 10.08 0.78
C GLU A 8 19.76 8.91 -0.19
N TRP A 9 20.77 9.05 -1.06
CA TRP A 9 21.19 8.00 -1.97
C TRP A 9 21.73 6.76 -1.24
N ILE A 10 22.57 6.94 -0.21
CA ILE A 10 23.09 5.83 0.62
C ILE A 10 21.96 5.14 1.38
N THR A 11 21.03 5.90 1.95
CA THR A 11 19.87 5.36 2.68
C THR A 11 18.94 4.58 1.76
N TRP A 12 18.58 5.18 0.61
CA TRP A 12 17.78 4.51 -0.40
C TRP A 12 18.45 3.24 -0.89
N PHE A 13 19.74 3.31 -1.28
CA PHE A 13 20.51 2.17 -1.75
C PHE A 13 20.58 1.06 -0.70
N SER A 14 20.83 1.40 0.57
CA SER A 14 20.83 0.41 1.67
C SER A 14 19.49 -0.28 1.84
N ASN A 15 18.39 0.45 1.68
CA ASN A 15 17.04 -0.10 1.78
C ASN A 15 16.72 -1.04 0.61
N VAL A 16 17.17 -0.70 -0.60
CA VAL A 16 17.04 -1.54 -1.79
C VAL A 16 17.83 -2.84 -1.63
N ILE A 17 19.10 -2.77 -1.23
CA ILE A 17 19.93 -3.97 -0.98
C ILE A 17 19.28 -4.86 0.10
N ARG A 18 18.69 -4.27 1.14
CA ARG A 18 18.00 -5.01 2.20
C ARG A 18 16.81 -5.83 1.68
N LYS A 19 16.12 -5.35 0.65
CA LYS A 19 14.98 -6.04 0.01
C LYS A 19 15.39 -7.13 -0.99
N LEU A 20 16.66 -7.19 -1.40
CA LEU A 20 17.17 -8.25 -2.28
C LEU A 20 17.37 -9.56 -1.52
N ASN A 21 17.05 -10.67 -2.19
CA ASN A 21 17.32 -12.02 -1.70
C ASN A 21 18.81 -12.37 -1.84
N GLU A 22 19.24 -13.51 -1.27
CA GLU A 22 20.66 -13.89 -1.25
C GLU A 22 21.26 -14.04 -2.66
N ASP A 23 20.48 -14.55 -3.62
CA ASP A 23 20.92 -14.73 -5.01
C ASP A 23 21.11 -13.39 -5.73
N GLU A 24 20.14 -12.47 -5.61
CA GLU A 24 20.19 -11.13 -6.20
C GLU A 24 21.32 -10.27 -5.60
N ARG A 25 21.58 -10.43 -4.29
CA ARG A 25 22.73 -9.77 -3.64
C ARG A 25 24.06 -10.33 -4.14
N GLY A 26 24.14 -11.64 -4.31
CA GLY A 26 25.33 -12.31 -4.84
C GLY A 26 25.68 -11.87 -6.25
N GLU A 27 24.68 -11.76 -7.13
CA GLU A 27 24.82 -11.26 -8.50
C GLU A 27 25.34 -9.80 -8.51
N LEU A 28 24.72 -8.93 -7.71
CA LEU A 28 25.12 -7.52 -7.63
C LEU A 28 26.54 -7.33 -7.06
N ILE A 29 26.91 -8.08 -6.02
CA ILE A 29 28.27 -8.04 -5.43
C ILE A 29 29.30 -8.52 -6.45
N THR A 30 28.97 -9.53 -7.25
CA THR A 30 29.86 -10.07 -8.28
C THR A 30 30.10 -9.04 -9.39
N GLN A 31 29.03 -8.40 -9.87
CA GLN A 31 29.13 -7.33 -10.88
C GLN A 31 29.91 -6.10 -10.36
N ILE A 32 29.74 -5.74 -9.08
CA ILE A 32 30.53 -4.67 -8.45
C ILE A 32 32.02 -5.03 -8.38
N LYS A 33 32.34 -6.30 -8.11
CA LYS A 33 33.73 -6.79 -8.09
C LYS A 33 34.35 -6.91 -9.48
N GLU A 34 33.56 -7.28 -10.48
CA GLU A 34 34.01 -7.47 -11.87
C GLU A 34 34.13 -6.13 -12.62
N GLY A 35 33.54 -5.05 -12.10
CA GLY A 35 33.90 -3.68 -12.47
C GLY A 35 33.51 -3.26 -13.89
N GLU A 36 32.63 -4.01 -14.56
CA GLU A 36 32.08 -3.60 -15.85
C GLU A 36 30.94 -2.59 -15.64
N GLU A 37 31.26 -1.30 -15.82
CA GLU A 37 30.36 -0.15 -15.67
C GLU A 37 28.99 -0.38 -16.36
N LYS A 38 28.99 -1.01 -17.53
CA LYS A 38 27.81 -1.28 -18.35
C LYS A 38 26.86 -2.32 -17.74
N GLU A 39 27.42 -3.39 -17.17
CA GLU A 39 26.66 -4.42 -16.47
C GLU A 39 26.12 -3.87 -15.14
N MET A 40 26.92 -3.04 -14.47
CA MET A 40 26.51 -2.37 -13.23
C MET A 40 25.30 -1.45 -13.48
N CYS A 41 25.34 -0.56 -14.48
CA CYS A 41 24.22 0.31 -14.84
C CYS A 41 22.93 -0.48 -15.14
N SER A 42 23.05 -1.59 -15.87
CA SER A 42 21.90 -2.42 -16.25
C SER A 42 21.24 -3.08 -15.04
N SER A 43 22.03 -3.55 -14.08
CA SER A 43 21.52 -4.12 -12.83
C SER A 43 20.86 -3.09 -11.93
N PHE A 44 21.44 -1.90 -11.81
CA PHE A 44 20.81 -0.79 -11.07
C PHE A 44 19.48 -0.37 -11.70
N GLU A 45 19.39 -0.31 -13.03
CA GLU A 45 18.15 0.01 -13.74
C GLU A 45 17.06 -1.06 -13.51
N ARG A 46 17.44 -2.35 -13.51
CA ARG A 46 16.54 -3.45 -13.16
C ARG A 46 16.01 -3.33 -11.72
N LEU A 47 16.87 -2.98 -10.77
CA LEU A 47 16.50 -2.77 -9.36
C LEU A 47 15.54 -1.57 -9.19
N LEU A 48 15.84 -0.46 -9.84
CA LEU A 48 14.99 0.74 -9.86
C LEU A 48 13.61 0.45 -10.46
N ASN A 49 13.56 -0.30 -11.56
CA ASN A 49 12.29 -0.67 -12.19
C ASN A 49 11.48 -1.64 -11.32
N LYS A 50 12.14 -2.56 -10.60
CA LYS A 50 11.49 -3.45 -9.62
C LYS A 50 10.89 -2.66 -8.46
N GLU A 51 11.65 -1.76 -7.84
CA GLU A 51 11.13 -0.85 -6.79
C GLU A 51 9.98 0.04 -7.29
N LYS A 52 10.08 0.59 -8.51
CA LYS A 52 8.97 1.36 -9.10
C LYS A 52 7.73 0.50 -9.34
N ALA A 53 7.89 -0.75 -9.76
CA ALA A 53 6.77 -1.66 -9.97
C ALA A 53 6.12 -2.05 -8.65
N ASP A 54 6.92 -2.40 -7.63
CA ASP A 54 6.44 -2.77 -6.30
C ASP A 54 5.79 -1.57 -5.60
N GLY A 55 6.43 -0.40 -5.61
CA GLY A 55 5.86 0.84 -5.05
C GLY A 55 4.59 1.30 -5.77
N ARG A 56 4.46 1.04 -7.08
CA ARG A 56 3.21 1.27 -7.82
C ARG A 56 2.14 0.23 -7.47
N ALA A 57 2.52 -1.01 -7.18
CA ALA A 57 1.59 -2.05 -6.76
C ALA A 57 1.07 -1.82 -5.33
N GLU A 58 1.94 -1.38 -4.41
CA GLU A 58 1.57 -0.95 -3.06
C GLU A 58 0.68 0.30 -3.12
N GLY A 59 1.10 1.36 -3.82
CA GLY A 59 0.30 2.56 -4.00
C GLY A 59 -1.05 2.33 -4.70
N TRP A 60 -1.15 1.34 -5.60
CA TRP A 60 -2.41 0.97 -6.23
C TRP A 60 -3.33 0.16 -5.30
N LYS A 61 -2.76 -0.66 -4.41
CA LYS A 61 -3.54 -1.36 -3.39
C LYS A 61 -4.08 -0.39 -2.35
N ASP A 62 -3.24 0.51 -1.85
CA ASP A 62 -3.61 1.51 -0.86
C ASP A 62 -4.66 2.47 -1.42
N GLY A 63 -4.45 3.02 -2.62
CA GLY A 63 -5.43 3.90 -3.26
C GLY A 63 -6.76 3.20 -3.60
N ARG A 64 -6.73 1.89 -3.88
CA ARG A 64 -7.96 1.11 -4.09
C ARG A 64 -8.69 0.80 -2.79
N ALA A 65 -7.96 0.62 -1.70
CA ALA A 65 -8.52 0.46 -0.37
C ALA A 65 -9.18 1.78 0.08
N GLU A 66 -8.45 2.89 -0.02
CA GLU A 66 -8.93 4.22 0.37
C GLU A 66 -10.20 4.60 -0.40
N GLY A 67 -10.19 4.49 -1.74
CA GLY A 67 -11.37 4.85 -2.54
C GLY A 67 -12.61 3.97 -2.31
N LYS A 68 -12.44 2.73 -1.83
CA LYS A 68 -13.57 1.89 -1.42
C LYS A 68 -14.08 2.27 -0.04
N ALA A 69 -13.20 2.62 0.89
CA ALA A 69 -13.57 3.09 2.21
C ALA A 69 -14.38 4.40 2.10
N GLU A 70 -13.94 5.33 1.26
CA GLU A 70 -14.69 6.56 0.92
C GLU A 70 -16.08 6.24 0.37
N ALA A 71 -16.19 5.31 -0.58
CA ALA A 71 -17.49 4.92 -1.14
C ALA A 71 -18.43 4.26 -0.11
N VAL A 72 -17.90 3.53 0.86
CA VAL A 72 -18.71 2.98 1.97
C VAL A 72 -19.21 4.12 2.85
N ILE A 73 -18.34 5.07 3.19
CA ILE A 73 -18.68 6.23 4.03
C ILE A 73 -19.77 7.07 3.36
N GLU A 74 -19.61 7.42 2.08
CA GLU A 74 -20.58 8.21 1.33
C GLU A 74 -21.98 7.57 1.33
N LEU A 75 -22.07 6.25 1.12
CA LEU A 75 -23.34 5.53 1.17
C LEU A 75 -23.98 5.52 2.56
N LEU A 76 -23.19 5.54 3.62
CA LEU A 76 -23.70 5.56 4.99
C LEU A 76 -24.07 6.98 5.44
N GLU A 77 -23.39 8.01 4.94
CA GLU A 77 -23.74 9.42 5.18
C GLU A 77 -25.13 9.76 4.60
N ASP A 78 -25.54 9.11 3.51
CA ASP A 78 -26.92 9.20 2.98
C ASP A 78 -27.99 8.60 3.92
N LEU A 79 -27.60 7.67 4.80
CA LEU A 79 -28.50 7.01 5.75
C LEU A 79 -28.56 7.74 7.11
N GLY A 80 -27.54 8.52 7.47
CA GLY A 80 -27.50 9.26 8.73
C GLY A 80 -26.11 9.80 9.09
N GLU A 81 -26.00 10.36 10.30
CA GLU A 81 -24.72 10.88 10.82
C GLU A 81 -23.81 9.74 11.28
N LEU A 82 -22.64 9.63 10.66
CA LEU A 82 -21.61 8.67 11.02
C LEU A 82 -20.82 9.13 12.25
N SER A 83 -20.57 8.21 13.18
CA SER A 83 -19.61 8.47 14.27
C SER A 83 -18.17 8.49 13.75
N ASP A 84 -17.32 9.35 14.33
CA ASP A 84 -15.89 9.41 14.00
C ASP A 84 -15.20 8.06 14.17
N SER A 85 -15.61 7.29 15.18
CA SER A 85 -15.11 5.94 15.44
C SER A 85 -15.39 4.98 14.27
N LEU A 86 -16.62 5.00 13.74
CA LEU A 86 -17.01 4.16 12.62
C LEU A 86 -16.30 4.60 11.33
N ARG A 87 -16.20 5.92 11.12
CA ARG A 87 -15.49 6.50 9.98
C ARG A 87 -14.02 6.06 9.94
N ASN A 88 -13.33 6.17 11.08
CA ASN A 88 -11.94 5.74 11.20
C ASN A 88 -11.79 4.22 11.00
N CYS A 89 -12.70 3.42 11.56
CA CYS A 89 -12.70 1.97 11.37
C CYS A 89 -12.79 1.56 9.89
N ILE A 90 -13.60 2.29 9.11
CA ILE A 90 -13.74 2.08 7.66
C ILE A 90 -12.50 2.53 6.89
N MET A 91 -11.92 3.69 7.24
CA MET A 91 -10.71 4.20 6.60
C MET A 91 -9.46 3.35 6.87
N GLU A 92 -9.31 2.81 8.08
CA GLU A 92 -8.17 1.98 8.47
C GLU A 92 -8.25 0.54 7.92
N GLN A 93 -9.41 0.12 7.41
CA GLN A 93 -9.60 -1.22 6.89
C GLN A 93 -8.87 -1.41 5.56
N MET A 94 -7.78 -2.18 5.49
CA MET A 94 -7.03 -2.43 4.25
C MET A 94 -7.37 -3.74 3.54
N ASP A 95 -8.18 -4.62 4.15
CA ASP A 95 -8.62 -5.87 3.51
C ASP A 95 -9.65 -5.58 2.40
N LEU A 96 -9.21 -5.73 1.14
CA LEU A 96 -10.03 -5.46 -0.04
C LEU A 96 -11.29 -6.32 -0.17
N GLU A 97 -11.28 -7.54 0.38
CA GLU A 97 -12.46 -8.44 0.39
C GLU A 97 -13.44 -8.02 1.48
N LEU A 98 -12.92 -7.60 2.65
CA LEU A 98 -13.75 -7.07 3.73
C LEU A 98 -14.39 -5.73 3.33
N GLN A 99 -13.63 -4.79 2.76
CA GLN A 99 -14.17 -3.55 2.22
C GLN A 99 -15.23 -3.79 1.14
N LYS A 100 -15.06 -4.82 0.30
CA LYS A 100 -16.06 -5.18 -0.71
C LYS A 100 -17.35 -5.72 -0.08
N LYS A 101 -17.25 -6.46 1.03
CA LYS A 101 -18.42 -6.86 1.83
C LYS A 101 -19.09 -5.63 2.44
N TRP A 102 -18.31 -4.71 3.01
CA TRP A 102 -18.82 -3.49 3.64
C TRP A 102 -19.51 -2.60 2.62
N LEU A 103 -18.93 -2.38 1.43
CA LEU A 103 -19.55 -1.61 0.36
C LEU A 103 -20.91 -2.20 -0.07
N LYS A 104 -20.99 -3.54 -0.18
CA LYS A 104 -22.25 -4.22 -0.51
C LYS A 104 -23.27 -4.16 0.62
N ALA A 105 -22.82 -4.14 1.88
CA ALA A 105 -23.67 -4.02 3.04
C ALA A 105 -24.23 -2.60 3.14
N ALA A 106 -23.38 -1.58 3.02
CA ALA A 106 -23.77 -0.17 3.01
C ALA A 106 -24.80 0.12 1.90
N ALA A 107 -24.57 -0.37 0.68
CA ALA A 107 -25.51 -0.21 -0.43
C ALA A 107 -26.89 -0.86 -0.24
N LYS A 108 -27.02 -1.78 0.73
CA LYS A 108 -28.28 -2.49 1.04
C LYS A 108 -28.90 -2.04 2.35
N ALA A 109 -28.12 -1.42 3.22
CA ALA A 109 -28.55 -0.98 4.53
C ALA A 109 -29.57 0.14 4.40
N LYS A 110 -30.53 0.17 5.32
CA LYS A 110 -31.51 1.26 5.44
C LYS A 110 -31.25 2.14 6.65
N SER A 111 -30.35 1.74 7.53
CA SER A 111 -29.80 2.56 8.62
C SER A 111 -28.35 2.18 8.92
N ILE A 112 -27.64 3.05 9.64
CA ILE A 112 -26.28 2.78 10.10
C ILE A 112 -26.25 1.54 11.02
N GLU A 113 -27.23 1.36 11.91
CA GLU A 113 -27.25 0.18 12.78
C GLU A 113 -27.44 -1.12 11.98
N GLU A 114 -28.26 -1.11 10.93
CA GLU A 114 -28.43 -2.29 10.05
C GLU A 114 -27.12 -2.65 9.35
N PHE A 115 -26.35 -1.64 8.92
CA PHE A 115 -25.00 -1.86 8.40
C PHE A 115 -24.08 -2.48 9.45
N GLU A 116 -23.97 -1.87 10.63
CA GLU A 116 -23.08 -2.34 11.70
C GLU A 116 -23.41 -3.76 12.14
N GLN A 117 -24.70 -4.13 12.19
CA GLN A 117 -25.12 -5.51 12.45
C GLN A 117 -24.73 -6.45 11.30
N ALA A 118 -24.94 -6.05 10.05
CA ALA A 118 -24.62 -6.87 8.89
C ALA A 118 -23.11 -7.14 8.74
N VAL A 119 -22.27 -6.22 9.19
CA VAL A 119 -20.80 -6.37 9.14
C VAL A 119 -20.19 -6.86 10.47
N GLY A 120 -21.00 -7.06 11.50
CA GLY A 120 -20.55 -7.54 12.81
C GLY A 120 -19.78 -6.51 13.64
N LEU A 121 -19.99 -5.22 13.38
CA LEU A 121 -19.44 -4.10 14.16
C LEU A 121 -20.33 -3.70 15.35
N ALA A 122 -21.58 -4.19 15.39
CA ALA A 122 -22.47 -3.95 16.52
C ALA A 122 -21.91 -4.60 17.81
N GLN A 123 -21.47 -3.79 18.77
CA GLN A 123 -21.19 -4.26 20.13
C GLN A 123 -22.53 -4.57 20.81
N VAL A 124 -22.64 -5.78 21.37
CA VAL A 124 -23.75 -6.22 22.24
C VAL A 124 -23.79 -5.37 23.51
#